data_AF-A0A078LT88-F1
#
_entry.id   AF-A0A078LT88-F1
#
_cell.length_a   1.000
_cell.length_b   1.000
_cell.length_c   1.000
_cell.angle_alpha   90.00
_cell.angle_beta   90.00
_cell.angle_gamma   90.00
#
_symmetry.space_group_name_H-M   'P 1'
#
loop_
_entity.id
_entity.type
_entity.pdbx_description
1 polymer ?
#
loop_
_entity_poly.entity_id
_entity_poly.type
_entity_poly.pdbx_seq_one_letter_code
_entity_poly.pdbx_strand_id
1 'polypeptide(L)'
;MQATQYRIVFDGELMPGMAVETVKANLARLFKSDADTIDRLFQQDSVNIKRELSETQADQYLRALQAAGAKVRKEPEPNPALSLALMDSAEVTPLATAHMECPKCGHAQAQAIQCESCGIVIEKYLARQAQNTAPEALHELNQPYAPPRAQVAEPTPEFGELKPFSVHGRIGRLRYLAWSMILSLSALGLLVVGGGIFAFSSLVGFPLMGLIVIGFLIVTVQLGVQRLHDIGWSGWLILLTLIPVIGSIFPFVMLLAPGSKGLNRFGPPPPPNSRAVKILAVLWLLVPVIGIFAAIALPAYQSALWHAPF
;
A
#
# COMPACT_ATOMS: atom_id res chain seq x y z
N MET A 1 25.72 5.80 -53.47
CA MET A 1 27.05 5.42 -52.90
C MET A 1 26.84 5.22 -51.41
N GLN A 2 26.85 3.97 -50.92
CA GLN A 2 26.73 3.72 -49.48
C GLN A 2 28.08 4.06 -48.84
N ALA A 3 28.08 4.98 -47.86
CA ALA A 3 29.29 5.38 -47.18
C ALA A 3 29.78 4.24 -46.27
N THR A 4 31.01 3.78 -46.47
CA THR A 4 31.66 2.81 -45.60
C THR A 4 31.74 3.39 -44.19
N GLN A 5 31.13 2.71 -43.23
CA GLN A 5 31.21 3.07 -41.82
C GLN A 5 32.42 2.37 -41.18
N TYR A 6 33.09 3.05 -40.27
CA TYR A 6 34.28 2.57 -39.59
C TYR A 6 34.04 2.47 -38.08
N ARG A 7 34.69 1.48 -37.46
CA ARG A 7 34.78 1.35 -36.01
C ARG A 7 36.22 1.49 -35.55
N ILE A 8 36.38 1.97 -34.32
CA ILE A 8 37.68 2.20 -33.69
C ILE A 8 37.87 1.16 -32.59
N VAL A 9 38.90 0.32 -32.76
CA VAL A 9 39.23 -0.77 -31.84
C VAL A 9 40.51 -0.43 -31.08
N PHE A 10 40.46 -0.63 -29.77
CA PHE A 10 41.59 -0.47 -28.86
C PHE A 10 41.93 -1.82 -28.23
N ASP A 11 43.19 -2.23 -28.35
CA ASP A 11 43.67 -3.56 -27.92
C ASP A 11 44.45 -3.52 -26.60
N GLY A 12 44.31 -2.45 -25.80
CA GLY A 12 45.06 -2.30 -24.54
C GLY A 12 46.54 -1.93 -24.71
N GLU A 13 47.07 -1.89 -25.93
CA GLU A 13 48.47 -1.57 -26.23
C GLU A 13 48.77 -0.06 -26.19
N LEU A 14 49.98 0.28 -25.74
CA LEU A 14 50.47 1.66 -25.64
C LEU A 14 51.46 1.98 -26.76
N MET A 15 51.58 3.26 -27.11
CA MET A 15 52.64 3.73 -28.00
C MET A 15 54.02 3.57 -27.33
N PRO A 16 55.07 3.21 -28.09
CA PRO A 16 56.41 3.01 -27.53
C PRO A 16 56.94 4.31 -26.89
N GLY A 17 57.43 4.21 -25.65
CA GLY A 17 57.98 5.34 -24.90
C GLY A 17 57.02 6.06 -23.94
N MET A 18 55.77 5.59 -23.80
CA MET A 18 54.77 6.18 -22.90
C MET A 18 54.51 5.31 -21.67
N ALA A 19 54.46 5.92 -20.48
CA ALA A 19 54.12 5.23 -19.23
C ALA A 19 52.60 4.99 -19.14
N VAL A 20 52.21 3.79 -18.69
CA VAL A 20 50.81 3.34 -18.55
C VAL A 20 49.96 4.36 -17.78
N GLU A 21 50.47 4.86 -16.66
CA GLU A 21 49.77 5.81 -15.80
C GLU A 21 49.50 7.17 -16.48
N THR A 22 50.44 7.63 -17.30
CA THR A 22 50.28 8.89 -18.05
C THR A 22 49.22 8.75 -19.14
N VAL A 23 49.16 7.59 -19.81
CA VAL A 23 48.16 7.33 -20.86
C VAL A 23 46.77 7.18 -20.25
N LYS A 24 46.63 6.50 -19.10
CA LYS A 24 45.35 6.42 -18.37
C LYS A 24 44.82 7.80 -18.00
N ALA A 25 45.68 8.68 -17.46
CA ALA A 25 45.30 10.05 -17.12
C ALA A 25 44.87 10.88 -18.34
N ASN A 26 45.58 10.73 -19.47
CA ASN A 26 45.23 11.41 -20.72
C ASN A 26 43.91 10.91 -21.31
N LEU A 27 43.66 9.60 -21.28
CA LEU A 27 42.40 9.00 -21.73
C LEU A 27 41.23 9.41 -20.84
N ALA A 28 41.40 9.40 -19.52
CA ALA A 28 40.38 9.88 -18.57
C ALA A 28 39.98 11.33 -18.87
N ARG A 29 40.95 12.19 -19.18
CA ARG A 29 40.71 13.59 -19.58
C ARG A 29 40.01 13.70 -20.93
N LEU A 30 40.42 12.91 -21.92
CA LEU A 30 39.86 12.96 -23.28
C LEU A 30 38.41 12.49 -23.31
N PHE A 31 38.08 11.43 -22.59
CA PHE A 31 36.74 10.86 -22.51
C PHE A 31 35.85 11.49 -21.43
N LYS A 32 36.42 12.31 -20.53
CA LYS A 32 35.75 12.84 -19.33
C LYS A 32 35.14 11.71 -18.48
N SER A 33 35.91 10.64 -18.30
CA SER A 33 35.49 9.42 -17.58
C SER A 33 36.36 9.19 -16.36
N ASP A 34 35.79 8.51 -15.34
CA ASP A 34 36.46 8.19 -14.09
C ASP A 34 37.63 7.20 -14.29
N ALA A 35 38.66 7.29 -13.46
CA ALA A 35 39.86 6.45 -13.53
C ALA A 35 39.54 4.94 -13.54
N ASP A 36 38.56 4.52 -12.72
CA ASP A 36 38.10 3.13 -12.64
C ASP A 36 37.49 2.62 -13.95
N THR A 37 36.86 3.51 -14.74
CA THR A 37 36.26 3.15 -16.03
C THR A 37 37.33 2.96 -17.11
N ILE A 38 38.40 3.76 -17.05
CA ILE A 38 39.56 3.60 -17.93
C ILE A 38 40.35 2.35 -17.54
N ASP A 39 40.49 2.03 -16.26
CA ASP A 39 41.16 0.81 -15.81
C ASP A 39 40.48 -0.46 -16.33
N ARG A 40 39.13 -0.49 -16.36
CA ARG A 40 38.38 -1.58 -16.98
C ARG A 40 38.61 -1.70 -18.48
N LEU A 41 38.87 -0.59 -19.18
CA LEU A 41 39.16 -0.58 -20.62
C LEU A 41 40.47 -1.30 -20.94
N PHE A 42 41.47 -1.19 -20.06
CA PHE A 42 42.76 -1.88 -20.19
C PHE A 42 42.73 -3.36 -19.76
N GLN A 43 41.67 -3.81 -19.08
CA GLN A 43 41.50 -5.22 -18.68
C GLN A 43 40.87 -6.09 -19.76
N GLN A 44 40.33 -5.50 -20.84
CA GLN A 44 39.69 -6.22 -21.92
C GLN A 44 40.63 -6.30 -23.14
N ASP A 45 40.77 -7.51 -23.71
CA ASP A 45 41.72 -7.79 -24.81
C ASP A 45 41.41 -7.01 -26.10
N SER A 46 40.16 -6.59 -26.31
CA SER A 46 39.78 -5.65 -27.38
C SER A 46 38.48 -4.92 -27.05
N VAL A 47 38.49 -3.58 -27.14
CA VAL A 47 37.31 -2.76 -26.85
C VAL A 47 37.00 -1.82 -28.00
N ASN A 48 35.72 -1.79 -28.39
CA ASN A 48 35.21 -0.84 -29.37
C ASN A 48 34.92 0.51 -28.68
N ILE A 49 35.72 1.53 -28.98
CA ILE A 49 35.56 2.87 -28.39
C ILE A 49 34.38 3.60 -29.03
N LYS A 50 34.24 3.50 -30.35
CA LYS A 50 33.19 4.19 -31.12
C LYS A 50 32.92 3.46 -32.44
N ARG A 51 31.64 3.38 -32.83
CA ARG A 51 31.11 2.70 -34.03
C ARG A 51 30.39 3.71 -34.94
N GLU A 52 30.07 3.29 -36.17
CA GLU A 52 29.30 4.07 -37.15
C GLU A 52 29.94 5.42 -37.54
N LEU A 53 31.28 5.48 -37.59
CA LEU A 53 31.99 6.71 -37.95
C LEU A 53 32.19 6.83 -39.46
N SER A 54 32.01 8.04 -39.99
CA SER A 54 32.50 8.37 -41.34
C SER A 54 34.02 8.39 -41.38
N GLU A 55 34.62 8.22 -42.56
CA GLU A 55 36.08 8.15 -42.73
C GLU A 55 36.82 9.36 -42.12
N THR A 56 36.32 10.57 -42.37
CA THR A 56 36.91 11.82 -41.84
C THR A 56 36.82 11.91 -40.33
N GLN A 57 35.71 11.45 -39.73
CA GLN A 57 35.54 11.40 -38.28
C GLN A 57 36.45 10.34 -37.66
N ALA A 58 36.52 9.14 -38.26
CA ALA A 58 37.38 8.07 -37.79
C ALA A 58 38.86 8.49 -37.72
N ASP A 59 39.35 9.22 -38.73
CA ASP A 59 40.71 9.75 -38.76
C ASP A 59 40.96 10.87 -37.73
N GLN A 60 39.92 11.64 -37.38
CA GLN A 60 40.00 12.64 -36.31
C GLN A 60 40.13 11.95 -34.94
N TYR A 61 39.34 10.91 -34.69
CA TYR A 61 39.42 10.13 -33.45
C TYR A 61 40.73 9.36 -33.34
N LEU A 62 41.23 8.77 -34.43
CA LEU A 62 42.50 8.06 -34.45
C LEU A 62 43.66 8.99 -34.07
N ARG A 63 43.71 10.21 -34.61
CA ARG A 63 44.70 11.22 -34.25
C ARG A 63 44.60 11.65 -32.78
N ALA A 64 43.39 11.87 -32.28
CA ALA A 64 43.19 12.26 -30.88
C ALA A 64 43.62 11.18 -29.89
N LEU A 65 43.36 9.91 -30.21
CA LEU A 65 43.70 8.77 -29.34
C LEU A 65 45.19 8.42 -29.37
N GLN A 66 45.82 8.51 -30.55
CA GLN A 66 47.28 8.35 -30.66
C GLN A 66 48.03 9.47 -29.94
N ALA A 67 47.54 10.72 -30.03
CA ALA A 67 48.11 11.84 -29.28
C ALA A 67 47.97 11.66 -27.75
N ALA A 68 46.93 10.94 -27.29
CA ALA A 68 46.78 10.57 -25.89
C ALA A 68 47.70 9.40 -25.46
N GLY A 69 48.35 8.71 -26.40
CA GLY A 69 49.31 7.63 -26.17
C GLY A 69 48.76 6.21 -26.31
N ALA A 70 47.52 6.05 -26.77
CA ALA A 70 46.89 4.75 -26.98
C ALA A 70 47.11 4.22 -28.41
N LYS A 71 47.45 2.93 -28.55
CA LYS A 71 47.55 2.28 -29.86
C LYS A 71 46.16 1.82 -30.28
N VAL A 72 45.65 2.45 -31.33
CA VAL A 72 44.26 2.28 -31.78
C VAL A 72 44.26 1.99 -33.28
N ARG A 73 43.39 1.06 -33.71
CA ARG A 73 43.24 0.66 -35.12
C ARG A 73 41.84 1.00 -35.65
N LYS A 74 41.80 1.42 -36.91
CA LYS A 74 40.56 1.66 -37.68
C LYS A 74 40.20 0.38 -38.43
N GLU A 75 39.04 -0.19 -38.13
CA GLU A 75 38.49 -1.34 -38.85
C GLU A 75 37.22 -0.93 -39.62
N PRO A 76 37.04 -1.37 -40.88
CA PRO A 76 35.76 -1.20 -41.57
C PRO A 76 34.69 -2.02 -40.84
N GLU A 77 33.55 -1.39 -40.57
CA GLU A 77 32.43 -2.08 -39.94
C GLU A 77 31.75 -2.97 -41.00
N PRO A 78 31.64 -4.29 -40.77
CA PRO A 78 30.97 -5.16 -41.73
C PRO A 78 29.49 -4.76 -41.81
N ASN A 79 29.09 -4.23 -42.97
CA ASN A 79 27.70 -3.87 -43.25
C ASN A 79 26.85 -5.15 -43.24
N PRO A 80 25.86 -5.29 -42.33
CA PRO A 80 25.00 -6.47 -42.28
C PRO A 80 24.18 -6.68 -43.57
N ALA A 81 24.05 -5.67 -44.44
CA ALA A 81 23.41 -5.80 -45.74
C ALA A 81 24.23 -6.58 -46.79
N LEU A 82 25.55 -6.72 -46.60
CA LEU A 82 26.43 -7.37 -47.59
C LEU A 82 26.70 -8.87 -47.33
N SER A 83 26.31 -9.40 -46.17
CA SER A 83 26.55 -10.82 -45.81
C SER A 83 25.45 -11.78 -46.30
N LEU A 84 24.43 -11.28 -47.01
CA LEU A 84 23.29 -12.08 -47.49
C LEU A 84 23.45 -12.63 -48.92
N ALA A 85 24.58 -12.39 -49.59
CA ALA A 85 24.73 -12.68 -51.02
C ALA A 85 25.71 -13.82 -51.39
N LEU A 86 26.25 -14.58 -50.43
CA LEU A 86 27.21 -15.66 -50.73
C LEU A 86 26.98 -16.90 -49.86
N MET A 87 25.76 -17.45 -49.87
CA MET A 87 25.53 -18.86 -49.54
C MET A 87 24.40 -19.39 -50.41
N ASP A 88 24.67 -19.62 -51.69
CA ASP A 88 23.82 -20.47 -52.52
C ASP A 88 24.69 -21.40 -53.35
N SER A 89 24.95 -22.58 -52.78
CA SER A 89 25.21 -23.85 -53.48
C SER A 89 25.73 -24.87 -52.46
N ALA A 90 24.82 -25.43 -51.66
CA ALA A 90 25.05 -26.71 -51.01
C ALA A 90 23.79 -27.56 -51.22
N GLU A 91 23.91 -28.51 -52.14
CA GLU A 91 23.00 -29.62 -52.37
C GLU A 91 22.66 -30.30 -51.03
N VAL A 92 21.36 -30.31 -50.66
CA VAL A 92 20.87 -31.05 -49.49
C VAL A 92 20.13 -32.29 -49.97
N THR A 93 20.74 -33.44 -49.73
CA THR A 93 20.17 -34.77 -49.83
C THR A 93 18.98 -34.92 -48.86
N PRO A 94 17.82 -35.47 -49.27
CA PRO A 94 16.64 -35.52 -48.39
C PRO A 94 16.78 -36.64 -47.35
N LEU A 95 16.87 -36.28 -46.08
CA LEU A 95 16.68 -37.19 -44.96
C LEU A 95 15.24 -37.04 -44.43
N ALA A 96 14.46 -38.13 -44.53
CA ALA A 96 13.21 -38.44 -43.83
C ALA A 96 12.27 -37.26 -43.51
N THR A 97 11.23 -37.10 -44.33
CA THR A 97 10.12 -36.16 -44.11
C THR A 97 9.29 -36.55 -42.88
N ALA A 98 9.63 -35.98 -41.72
CA ALA A 98 8.70 -35.91 -40.61
C ALA A 98 7.51 -35.03 -41.04
N HIS A 99 6.32 -35.63 -41.15
CA HIS A 99 5.09 -34.89 -41.45
C HIS A 99 4.54 -34.27 -40.15
N MET A 100 3.99 -33.06 -40.25
CA MET A 100 3.35 -32.34 -39.17
C MET A 100 2.04 -31.70 -39.62
N GLU A 101 1.12 -31.52 -38.69
CA GLU A 101 -0.12 -30.77 -38.91
C GLU A 101 0.05 -29.33 -38.46
N CYS A 102 -0.39 -28.38 -39.29
CA CYS A 102 -0.32 -26.98 -38.95
C CYS A 102 -1.29 -26.64 -37.79
N PRO A 103 -0.81 -26.04 -36.68
CA PRO A 103 -1.64 -25.75 -35.50
C PRO A 103 -2.68 -24.63 -35.70
N LYS A 104 -2.73 -24.00 -36.89
CA LYS A 104 -3.72 -22.97 -37.23
C LYS A 104 -4.80 -23.46 -38.18
N CYS A 105 -4.44 -24.18 -39.24
CA CYS A 105 -5.38 -24.61 -40.28
C CYS A 105 -5.56 -26.13 -40.39
N GLY A 106 -4.76 -26.93 -39.68
CA GLY A 106 -4.84 -28.40 -39.70
C GLY A 106 -4.28 -29.06 -40.96
N HIS A 107 -3.62 -28.32 -41.85
CA HIS A 107 -3.02 -28.90 -43.05
C HIS A 107 -1.82 -29.79 -42.72
N ALA A 108 -1.80 -31.02 -43.24
CA ALA A 108 -0.70 -31.97 -43.09
C ALA A 108 0.39 -31.72 -44.15
N GLN A 109 1.59 -31.40 -43.70
CA GLN A 109 2.73 -31.06 -44.55
C GLN A 109 4.03 -31.62 -43.98
N ALA A 110 5.12 -31.58 -44.74
CA ALA A 110 6.44 -31.86 -44.17
C ALA A 110 6.83 -30.78 -43.15
N GLN A 111 7.68 -31.13 -42.18
CA GLN A 111 8.17 -30.19 -41.19
C GLN A 111 8.89 -29.02 -41.86
N ALA A 112 8.29 -27.83 -41.75
CA ALA A 112 8.76 -26.63 -42.42
C ALA A 112 8.56 -25.40 -41.54
N ILE A 113 9.37 -24.37 -41.79
CA ILE A 113 9.32 -23.09 -41.04
C ILE A 113 7.99 -22.37 -41.31
N GLN A 114 7.42 -22.52 -42.50
CA GLN A 114 6.18 -21.89 -42.93
C GLN A 114 5.12 -22.93 -43.36
N CYS A 115 3.86 -22.65 -43.09
CA CYS A 115 2.75 -23.47 -43.57
C CYS A 115 2.48 -23.23 -45.06
N GLU A 116 2.43 -24.30 -45.86
CA GLU A 116 2.20 -24.23 -47.32
C GLU A 116 0.78 -23.78 -47.68
N SER A 117 -0.20 -24.05 -46.81
CA SER A 117 -1.61 -23.71 -47.04
C SER A 117 -2.00 -22.33 -46.49
N CYS A 118 -1.66 -22.02 -45.24
CA CYS A 118 -2.10 -20.78 -44.58
C CYS A 118 -1.00 -19.72 -44.41
N GLY A 119 0.23 -20.02 -44.83
CA GLY A 119 1.34 -19.06 -44.92
C GLY A 119 1.90 -18.58 -43.58
N ILE A 120 1.54 -19.18 -42.43
CA ILE A 120 2.10 -18.77 -41.14
C ILE A 120 3.49 -19.34 -40.91
N VAL A 121 4.32 -18.61 -40.16
CA VAL A 121 5.56 -19.16 -39.58
C VAL A 121 5.20 -19.95 -38.33
N ILE A 122 5.40 -21.27 -38.36
CA ILE A 122 4.84 -22.21 -37.36
C ILE A 122 5.41 -21.96 -35.97
N GLU A 123 6.73 -21.82 -35.85
CA GLU A 123 7.41 -21.54 -34.57
C GLU A 123 6.94 -20.24 -33.94
N LYS A 124 6.80 -19.18 -34.76
CA LYS A 124 6.34 -17.86 -34.29
C LYS A 124 4.88 -17.89 -33.84
N TYR A 125 4.05 -18.74 -34.46
CA TYR A 125 2.66 -18.94 -34.07
C TYR A 125 2.54 -19.67 -32.73
N LEU A 126 3.32 -20.74 -32.54
CA LEU A 126 3.36 -21.49 -31.28
C LEU A 126 3.89 -20.64 -30.12
N ALA A 127 4.93 -19.83 -30.34
CA ALA A 127 5.45 -18.91 -29.33
C ALA A 127 4.40 -17.88 -28.88
N ARG A 128 3.58 -17.36 -29.81
CA ARG A 128 2.47 -16.44 -29.48
C ARG A 128 1.34 -17.16 -28.75
N GLN A 129 1.04 -18.39 -29.14
CA GLN A 129 0.00 -19.17 -28.46
C GLN A 129 0.40 -19.43 -27.00
N ALA A 130 1.66 -19.82 -26.74
CA ALA A 130 2.20 -20.03 -25.41
C ALA A 130 2.20 -18.75 -24.53
N GLN A 131 2.43 -17.58 -25.13
CA GLN A 131 2.34 -16.28 -24.43
C GLN A 131 0.90 -15.92 -24.05
N ASN A 132 -0.08 -16.33 -24.84
CA ASN A 132 -1.50 -16.06 -24.59
C ASN A 132 -2.14 -17.05 -23.60
N THR A 133 -1.61 -18.27 -23.49
CA THR A 133 -2.03 -19.25 -22.47
C THR A 133 -1.29 -19.13 -21.14
N ALA A 134 -0.22 -18.33 -21.07
CA ALA A 134 0.47 -18.07 -19.82
C ALA A 134 -0.43 -17.28 -18.85
N PRO A 135 -0.39 -17.58 -17.53
CA PRO A 135 -1.15 -16.85 -16.54
C PRO A 135 -0.79 -15.36 -16.58
N GLU A 136 -1.83 -14.52 -16.46
CA GLU A 136 -1.81 -13.06 -16.66
C GLU A 136 -0.68 -12.36 -15.88
N ALA A 137 -0.33 -12.88 -14.70
CA ALA A 137 0.76 -12.39 -13.86
C ALA A 137 2.16 -12.54 -14.47
N LEU A 138 2.43 -13.60 -15.23
CA LEU A 138 3.72 -13.81 -15.90
C LEU A 138 3.85 -12.98 -17.18
N HIS A 139 2.72 -12.66 -17.81
CA HIS A 139 2.68 -11.81 -18.99
C HIS A 139 3.04 -10.36 -18.62
N GLU A 140 2.54 -9.87 -17.48
CA GLU A 140 2.72 -8.50 -17.03
C GLU A 140 4.15 -8.20 -16.53
N LEU A 141 4.82 -9.17 -15.89
CA LEU A 141 6.23 -9.05 -15.47
C LEU A 141 7.20 -8.89 -16.65
N ASN A 142 6.81 -9.38 -17.83
CA ASN A 142 7.65 -9.38 -19.03
C ASN A 142 7.37 -8.19 -19.96
N GLN A 143 6.53 -7.22 -19.57
CA GLN A 143 6.27 -6.03 -20.38
C GLN A 143 7.20 -4.86 -19.99
N PRO A 144 8.07 -4.38 -20.91
CA PRO A 144 8.97 -3.26 -20.64
C PRO A 144 8.28 -1.92 -20.34
N TYR A 145 6.98 -1.81 -20.63
CA TYR A 145 6.17 -0.61 -20.44
C TYR A 145 5.00 -0.82 -19.47
N ALA A 146 5.09 -1.82 -18.58
CA ALA A 146 4.08 -2.00 -17.54
C ALA A 146 4.04 -0.75 -16.63
N PRO A 147 2.89 -0.09 -16.46
CA PRO A 147 2.78 1.07 -15.59
C PRO A 147 3.04 0.66 -14.13
N PRO A 148 3.74 1.48 -13.32
CA PRO A 148 3.96 1.16 -11.92
C PRO A 148 2.60 1.07 -11.21
N ARG A 149 2.32 -0.09 -10.61
CA ARG A 149 1.11 -0.27 -9.81
C ARG A 149 1.24 0.55 -8.53
N ALA A 150 0.46 1.62 -8.43
CA ALA A 150 0.16 2.20 -7.12
C ALA A 150 -0.56 1.10 -6.32
N GLN A 151 -0.05 0.78 -5.14
CA GLN A 151 -0.83 0.02 -4.15
C GLN A 151 -1.99 0.93 -3.74
N VAL A 152 -3.09 0.87 -4.48
CA VAL A 152 -4.35 1.49 -4.08
C VAL A 152 -4.69 0.85 -2.74
N ALA A 153 -4.79 1.69 -1.71
CA ALA A 153 -4.91 1.28 -0.32
C ALA A 153 -5.88 0.10 -0.15
N GLU A 154 -5.52 -0.82 0.75
CA GLU A 154 -6.39 -1.93 1.14
C GLU A 154 -7.83 -1.44 1.33
N PRO A 155 -8.83 -2.21 0.84
CA PRO A 155 -10.23 -1.82 0.97
C PRO A 155 -10.54 -1.58 2.45
N THR A 156 -10.69 -0.30 2.81
CA THR A 156 -10.95 0.09 4.20
C THR A 156 -12.31 -0.49 4.57
N PRO A 157 -12.43 -1.21 5.70
CA PRO A 157 -13.68 -1.86 6.05
C PRO A 157 -14.80 -0.82 6.17
N GLU A 158 -15.96 -1.14 5.60
CA GLU A 158 -17.12 -0.25 5.57
C GLU A 158 -17.55 0.18 6.98
N PHE A 159 -17.39 -0.72 7.96
CA PHE A 159 -17.70 -0.47 9.36
C PHE A 159 -16.53 -0.80 10.29
N GLY A 160 -16.41 -0.02 11.36
CA GLY A 160 -15.42 -0.23 12.42
C GLY A 160 -15.80 -1.35 13.38
N GLU A 161 -14.79 -2.08 13.85
CA GLU A 161 -14.96 -3.06 14.92
C GLU A 161 -15.31 -2.37 16.25
N LEU A 162 -16.21 -2.99 17.03
CA LEU A 162 -16.68 -2.45 18.30
C LEU A 162 -15.76 -2.91 19.44
N LYS A 163 -15.13 -1.96 20.14
CA LYS A 163 -14.22 -2.25 21.25
C LYS A 163 -14.67 -1.52 22.52
N PRO A 164 -15.64 -2.07 23.29
CA PRO A 164 -16.28 -1.34 24.39
C PRO A 164 -15.32 -0.88 25.50
N PHE A 165 -14.25 -1.65 25.75
CA PHE A 165 -13.28 -1.38 26.82
C PHE A 165 -11.95 -0.81 26.30
N SER A 166 -11.98 -0.13 25.15
CA SER A 166 -10.82 0.51 24.55
C SER A 166 -10.99 2.03 24.49
N VAL A 167 -9.89 2.74 24.31
CA VAL A 167 -9.90 4.17 23.91
C VAL A 167 -9.90 4.35 22.40
N HIS A 168 -9.64 3.27 21.65
CA HIS A 168 -9.59 3.27 20.20
C HIS A 168 -10.95 2.86 19.62
N GLY A 169 -11.29 3.46 18.47
CA GLY A 169 -12.56 3.22 17.79
C GLY A 169 -13.57 4.33 18.04
N ARG A 170 -14.79 4.09 17.54
CA ARG A 170 -15.88 5.06 17.50
C ARG A 170 -17.16 4.43 18.01
N ILE A 171 -17.91 5.15 18.84
CA ILE A 171 -19.23 4.71 19.31
C ILE A 171 -20.28 5.77 18.99
N GLY A 172 -21.30 5.36 18.23
CA GLY A 172 -22.41 6.24 17.87
C GLY A 172 -23.30 6.57 19.08
N ARG A 173 -24.04 7.69 19.00
CA ARG A 173 -24.88 8.20 20.10
C ARG A 173 -25.83 7.18 20.75
N LEU A 174 -26.47 6.32 19.96
CA LEU A 174 -27.42 5.32 20.48
C LEU A 174 -26.70 4.21 21.26
N ARG A 175 -25.53 3.77 20.78
CA ARG A 175 -24.72 2.79 21.50
C ARG A 175 -24.10 3.40 22.75
N TYR A 176 -23.66 4.66 22.68
CA TYR A 176 -23.21 5.41 23.84
C TYR A 176 -24.29 5.41 24.93
N LEU A 177 -25.53 5.80 24.60
CA LEU A 177 -26.67 5.75 25.53
C LEU A 177 -26.93 4.35 26.09
N ALA A 178 -26.97 3.34 25.23
CA ALA A 178 -27.25 1.96 25.64
C ALA A 178 -26.19 1.41 26.60
N TRP A 179 -24.91 1.64 26.31
CA TRP A 179 -23.81 1.24 27.18
C TRP A 179 -23.77 2.06 28.47
N SER A 180 -24.09 3.36 28.41
CA SER A 180 -24.29 4.18 29.62
C SER A 180 -25.41 3.63 30.49
N MET A 181 -26.51 3.11 29.92
CA MET A 181 -27.58 2.47 30.69
C MET A 181 -27.11 1.22 31.41
N ILE A 182 -26.40 0.33 30.71
CA ILE A 182 -25.83 -0.89 31.31
C ILE A 182 -24.84 -0.51 32.43
N LEU A 183 -24.00 0.49 32.19
CA LEU A 183 -23.02 0.98 33.15
C LEU A 183 -23.70 1.58 34.39
N SER A 184 -24.73 2.40 34.22
CA SER A 184 -25.47 3.01 35.33
C SER A 184 -26.23 1.97 36.17
N LEU A 185 -26.86 0.97 35.55
CA LEU A 185 -27.58 -0.08 36.27
C LEU A 185 -26.63 -0.99 37.05
N SER A 186 -25.51 -1.39 36.44
CA SER A 186 -24.48 -2.17 37.12
C SER A 186 -23.80 -1.38 38.24
N ALA A 187 -23.54 -0.09 38.03
CA ALA A 187 -23.03 0.80 39.07
C ALA A 187 -24.00 0.91 40.25
N LEU A 188 -25.30 1.13 39.98
CA LEU A 188 -26.31 1.19 41.04
C LEU A 188 -26.33 -0.10 41.87
N GLY A 189 -26.34 -1.27 41.23
CA GLY A 189 -26.31 -2.56 41.93
C GLY A 189 -25.07 -2.74 42.80
N LEU A 190 -23.88 -2.45 42.26
CA LEU A 190 -22.63 -2.59 43.01
C LEU A 190 -22.48 -1.56 44.13
N LEU A 191 -22.97 -0.32 43.94
CA LEU A 191 -22.97 0.70 44.98
C LEU A 191 -23.93 0.36 46.12
N VAL A 192 -25.09 -0.27 45.84
CA VAL A 192 -26.00 -0.77 46.89
C VAL A 192 -25.33 -1.86 47.73
N VAL A 193 -24.69 -2.83 47.07
CA VAL A 193 -23.95 -3.89 47.76
C VAL A 193 -22.79 -3.33 48.58
N GLY A 194 -21.98 -2.44 47.98
CA GLY A 194 -20.85 -1.80 48.66
C GLY A 194 -21.28 -0.88 49.81
N GLY A 195 -22.41 -0.18 49.66
CA GLY A 195 -23.02 0.63 50.72
C GLY A 195 -23.51 -0.22 51.89
N GLY A 196 -24.08 -1.40 51.60
CA GLY A 196 -24.41 -2.40 52.63
C GLY A 196 -23.16 -2.82 53.42
N ILE A 197 -22.09 -3.20 52.73
CA ILE A 197 -20.81 -3.58 53.37
C ILE A 197 -20.24 -2.43 54.20
N PHE A 198 -20.29 -1.19 53.69
CA PHE A 198 -19.86 0.01 54.41
C PHE A 198 -20.64 0.25 55.70
N ALA A 199 -21.96 0.01 55.70
CA ALA A 199 -22.79 0.11 56.89
C ALA A 199 -22.41 -0.91 57.97
N PHE A 200 -21.93 -2.10 57.59
CA PHE A 200 -21.43 -3.11 58.54
C PHE A 200 -19.99 -2.85 59.00
N SER A 201 -19.11 -2.41 58.09
CA SER A 201 -17.71 -2.13 58.36
C SER A 201 -17.18 -1.05 57.43
N SER A 202 -16.97 0.15 57.97
CA SER A 202 -16.42 1.27 57.22
C SER A 202 -14.98 1.03 56.75
N LEU A 203 -14.18 0.27 57.52
CA LEU A 203 -12.80 -0.08 57.20
C LEU A 203 -12.69 -0.88 55.89
N VAL A 204 -13.66 -1.77 55.63
CA VAL A 204 -13.70 -2.59 54.41
C VAL A 204 -14.53 -1.94 53.32
N GLY A 205 -15.66 -1.33 53.68
CA GLY A 205 -16.59 -0.74 52.71
C GLY A 205 -16.02 0.48 52.00
N PHE A 206 -15.24 1.34 52.69
CA PHE A 206 -14.66 2.53 52.08
C PHE A 206 -13.70 2.22 50.91
N PRO A 207 -12.65 1.39 51.08
CA PRO A 207 -11.77 1.05 49.97
C PRO A 207 -12.50 0.29 48.85
N LEU A 208 -13.44 -0.60 49.19
CA LEU A 208 -14.24 -1.32 48.20
C LEU A 208 -15.06 -0.37 47.32
N MET A 209 -15.75 0.59 47.94
CA MET A 209 -16.53 1.61 47.24
C MET A 209 -15.64 2.49 46.35
N GLY A 210 -14.45 2.89 46.85
CA GLY A 210 -13.46 3.61 46.06
C GLY A 210 -13.05 2.85 44.80
N LEU A 211 -12.76 1.55 44.91
CA LEU A 211 -12.40 0.70 43.77
C LEU A 211 -13.55 0.56 42.76
N ILE A 212 -14.77 0.37 43.25
CA ILE A 212 -15.98 0.32 42.42
C ILE A 212 -16.10 1.61 41.60
N VAL A 213 -16.04 2.77 42.26
CA VAL A 213 -16.15 4.08 41.61
C VAL A 213 -15.02 4.29 40.59
N ILE A 214 -13.78 3.95 40.91
CA ILE A 214 -12.65 4.06 39.98
C ILE A 214 -12.84 3.18 38.75
N GLY A 215 -13.28 1.92 38.93
CA GLY A 215 -13.55 1.02 37.82
C GLY A 215 -14.62 1.57 36.87
N PHE A 216 -15.72 2.08 37.42
CA PHE A 216 -16.77 2.73 36.63
C PHE A 216 -16.32 4.02 35.95
N LEU A 217 -15.48 4.82 36.62
CA LEU A 217 -14.91 6.04 36.06
C LEU A 217 -14.07 5.73 34.82
N ILE A 218 -13.23 4.69 34.87
CA ILE A 218 -12.39 4.27 33.73
C ILE A 218 -13.25 3.93 32.52
N VAL A 219 -14.28 3.09 32.70
CA VAL A 219 -15.17 2.67 31.59
C VAL A 219 -15.97 3.87 31.06
N THR A 220 -16.43 4.76 31.94
CA THR A 220 -17.13 5.99 31.55
C THR A 220 -16.26 6.88 30.66
N VAL A 221 -14.99 7.06 31.04
CA VAL A 221 -14.02 7.82 30.27
C VAL A 221 -13.74 7.15 28.92
N GLN A 222 -13.56 5.83 28.88
CA GLN A 222 -13.34 5.08 27.63
C GLN A 222 -14.50 5.27 26.63
N LEU A 223 -15.74 5.10 27.10
CA LEU A 223 -16.94 5.31 26.27
C LEU A 223 -17.06 6.77 25.81
N GLY A 224 -16.74 7.73 26.68
CA GLY A 224 -16.75 9.15 26.37
C GLY A 224 -15.72 9.52 25.30
N VAL A 225 -14.50 8.99 25.39
CA VAL A 225 -13.43 9.20 24.39
C VAL A 225 -13.86 8.64 23.03
N GLN A 226 -14.38 7.41 22.97
CA GLN A 226 -14.88 6.84 21.71
C GLN A 226 -16.04 7.65 21.11
N ARG A 227 -16.86 8.28 21.96
CA ARG A 227 -17.97 9.12 21.50
C ARG A 227 -17.45 10.44 20.93
N LEU A 228 -16.43 11.03 21.53
CA LEU A 228 -15.73 12.20 20.99
C LEU A 228 -15.07 11.87 19.65
N HIS A 229 -14.47 10.69 19.52
CA HIS A 229 -13.91 10.21 18.26
C HIS A 229 -14.98 10.01 17.18
N ASP A 230 -16.19 9.58 17.53
CA ASP A 230 -17.30 9.47 16.57
C ASP A 230 -17.72 10.84 16.01
N ILE A 231 -17.71 11.89 16.85
CA ILE A 231 -17.94 13.29 16.44
C ILE A 231 -16.76 13.82 15.60
N GLY A 232 -15.57 13.25 15.77
CA GLY A 232 -14.34 13.68 15.11
C GLY A 232 -13.51 14.66 15.95
N TRP A 233 -13.80 14.78 17.25
CA TRP A 233 -13.09 15.61 18.21
C TRP A 233 -12.00 14.83 18.97
N SER A 234 -11.11 15.56 19.66
CA SER A 234 -10.07 14.97 20.50
C SER A 234 -10.66 14.32 21.75
N GLY A 235 -10.19 13.12 22.10
CA GLY A 235 -10.58 12.43 23.34
C GLY A 235 -10.26 13.22 24.61
N TRP A 236 -9.26 14.10 24.59
CA TRP A 236 -8.89 14.97 25.71
C TRP A 236 -10.02 15.88 26.19
N LEU A 237 -11.00 16.19 25.33
CA LEU A 237 -12.16 16.98 25.73
C LEU A 237 -13.01 16.29 26.80
N ILE A 238 -12.82 14.98 27.05
CA ILE A 238 -13.52 14.28 28.12
C ILE A 238 -13.23 14.89 29.51
N LEU A 239 -12.05 15.51 29.69
CA LEU A 239 -11.68 16.19 30.94
C LEU A 239 -12.60 17.37 31.27
N LEU A 240 -13.32 17.92 30.29
CA LEU A 240 -14.32 18.96 30.53
C LEU A 240 -15.47 18.47 31.42
N THR A 241 -15.69 17.15 31.51
CA THR A 241 -16.67 16.57 32.42
C THR A 241 -16.30 16.75 33.91
N LEU A 242 -15.03 17.03 34.23
CA LEU A 242 -14.56 17.26 35.58
C LEU A 242 -14.79 18.70 36.10
N ILE A 243 -15.10 19.63 35.19
CA ILE A 243 -15.38 21.03 35.55
C ILE A 243 -16.87 21.11 35.94
N PRO A 244 -17.29 21.55 37.14
CA PRO A 244 -18.68 21.41 37.59
C PRO A 244 -19.73 22.00 36.64
N VAL A 245 -19.55 23.25 36.21
CA VAL A 245 -20.50 23.94 35.32
C VAL A 245 -20.44 23.35 33.92
N ILE A 246 -19.25 23.28 33.32
CA ILE A 246 -19.08 22.80 31.94
C ILE A 246 -19.42 21.31 31.83
N GLY A 247 -19.00 20.51 32.80
CA GLY A 247 -19.21 19.07 32.88
C GLY A 247 -20.66 18.66 33.14
N SER A 248 -21.49 19.57 33.67
CA SER A 248 -22.94 19.34 33.68
C SER A 248 -23.57 19.49 32.29
N ILE A 249 -23.02 20.34 31.41
CA ILE A 249 -23.58 20.63 30.08
C ILE A 249 -22.94 19.74 28.99
N PHE A 250 -21.65 19.47 29.09
CA PHE A 250 -20.86 18.81 28.06
C PHE A 250 -21.36 17.40 27.66
N PRO A 251 -21.81 16.52 28.59
CA PRO A 251 -22.40 15.24 28.22
C PRO A 251 -23.65 15.39 27.34
N PHE A 252 -24.45 16.45 27.53
CA PHE A 252 -25.60 16.73 26.67
C PHE A 252 -25.16 17.18 25.27
N VAL A 253 -24.08 17.95 25.17
CA VAL A 253 -23.46 18.27 23.87
C VAL A 253 -23.02 16.99 23.16
N MET A 254 -22.34 16.08 23.86
CA MET A 254 -21.94 14.78 23.32
C MET A 254 -23.13 13.90 22.93
N LEU A 255 -24.27 14.05 23.58
CA LEU A 255 -25.49 13.32 23.26
C LEU A 255 -26.17 13.84 21.99
N LEU A 256 -26.26 15.17 21.85
CA LEU A 256 -27.01 15.84 20.78
C LEU A 256 -26.18 16.02 19.49
N ALA A 257 -24.87 16.19 19.59
CA ALA A 257 -24.01 16.41 18.43
C ALA A 257 -24.04 15.21 17.47
N PRO A 258 -24.20 15.39 16.15
CA PRO A 258 -24.17 14.27 15.21
C PRO A 258 -22.75 13.67 15.11
N GLY A 259 -22.68 12.35 14.92
CA GLY A 259 -21.44 11.66 14.57
C GLY A 259 -21.10 11.80 13.08
N SER A 260 -19.83 11.55 12.75
CA SER A 260 -19.34 11.54 11.36
C SER A 260 -19.88 10.34 10.57
N LYS A 261 -20.46 10.59 9.39
CA LYS A 261 -21.11 9.56 8.56
C LYS A 261 -20.12 8.66 7.80
N GLY A 262 -18.94 9.20 7.46
CA GLY A 262 -17.90 8.50 6.71
C GLY A 262 -16.67 8.16 7.54
N LEU A 263 -15.58 7.86 6.83
CA LEU A 263 -14.27 7.68 7.41
C LEU A 263 -13.83 8.98 8.10
N ASN A 264 -13.27 8.87 9.29
CA ASN A 264 -12.65 10.00 9.99
C ASN A 264 -11.27 9.56 10.50
N ARG A 265 -10.52 10.49 11.12
CA ARG A 265 -9.16 10.22 11.64
C ARG A 265 -9.08 9.08 12.68
N PHE A 266 -10.21 8.65 13.24
CA PHE A 266 -10.31 7.61 14.27
C PHE A 266 -10.84 6.28 13.72
N GLY A 267 -11.02 6.15 12.40
CA GLY A 267 -11.42 4.91 11.72
C GLY A 267 -12.75 5.01 10.99
N PRO A 268 -13.34 3.87 10.59
CA PRO A 268 -14.61 3.81 9.87
C PRO A 268 -15.85 3.92 10.78
N PRO A 269 -17.04 4.17 10.21
CA PRO A 269 -18.27 4.33 10.98
C PRO A 269 -18.68 3.13 11.80
N PRO A 270 -19.32 3.37 12.96
CA PRO A 270 -19.81 2.27 13.77
C PRO A 270 -20.91 1.51 13.00
N PRO A 271 -20.99 0.18 13.18
CA PRO A 271 -21.98 -0.65 12.49
C PRO A 271 -23.41 -0.28 12.90
N PRO A 272 -24.41 -0.63 12.06
CA PRO A 272 -25.81 -0.33 12.31
C PRO A 272 -26.28 -0.85 13.68
N ASN A 273 -27.23 -0.13 14.28
CA ASN A 273 -27.68 -0.41 15.65
C ASN A 273 -28.74 -1.52 15.67
N SER A 274 -28.56 -2.50 16.55
CA SER A 274 -29.55 -3.56 16.79
C SER A 274 -30.80 -3.04 17.51
N ARG A 275 -31.88 -3.83 17.51
CA ARG A 275 -33.13 -3.48 18.22
C ARG A 275 -32.90 -3.30 19.73
N ALA A 276 -32.09 -4.18 20.33
CA ALA A 276 -31.74 -4.09 21.75
C ALA A 276 -31.06 -2.76 22.10
N VAL A 277 -30.10 -2.30 21.28
CA VAL A 277 -29.44 -1.00 21.47
C VAL A 277 -30.45 0.15 21.44
N LYS A 278 -31.41 0.11 20.50
CA LYS A 278 -32.45 1.15 20.42
C LYS A 278 -33.34 1.15 21.66
N ILE A 279 -33.77 -0.02 22.13
CA ILE A 279 -34.60 -0.16 23.33
C ILE A 279 -33.84 0.38 24.55
N LEU A 280 -32.59 -0.03 24.76
CA LEU A 280 -31.76 0.45 25.87
C LEU A 280 -31.55 1.97 25.82
N ALA A 281 -31.30 2.53 24.63
CA ALA A 281 -31.15 3.97 24.47
C ALA A 281 -32.44 4.75 24.80
N VAL A 282 -33.61 4.22 24.44
CA VAL A 282 -34.90 4.81 24.80
C VAL A 282 -35.15 4.71 26.30
N LEU A 283 -34.87 3.55 26.90
CA LEU A 283 -35.00 3.34 28.35
C LEU A 283 -34.09 4.30 29.13
N TRP A 284 -32.88 4.55 28.65
CA TRP A 284 -31.97 5.52 29.27
C TRP A 284 -32.56 6.93 29.35
N LEU A 285 -33.39 7.33 28.38
CA LEU A 285 -34.10 8.62 28.40
C LEU A 285 -35.37 8.56 29.25
N LEU A 286 -36.12 7.46 29.18
CA LEU A 286 -37.41 7.33 29.88
C LEU A 286 -37.26 7.15 31.38
N VAL A 287 -36.29 6.35 31.84
CA VAL A 287 -36.14 6.02 33.27
C VAL A 287 -35.89 7.27 34.13
N PRO A 288 -34.95 8.19 33.78
CA PRO A 288 -34.79 9.43 34.52
C PRO A 288 -36.04 10.32 34.50
N VAL A 289 -36.74 10.41 33.36
CA VAL A 289 -37.97 11.20 33.24
C VAL A 289 -39.07 10.66 34.15
N ILE A 290 -39.29 9.34 34.13
CA ILE A 290 -40.25 8.67 35.02
C ILE A 290 -39.85 8.86 36.48
N GLY A 291 -38.55 8.72 36.79
CA GLY A 291 -38.03 8.92 38.14
C GLY A 291 -38.25 10.34 38.66
N ILE A 292 -37.99 11.37 37.85
CA ILE A 292 -38.24 12.78 38.19
C ILE A 292 -39.73 13.02 38.40
N PHE A 293 -40.58 12.53 37.49
CA PHE A 293 -42.03 12.65 37.62
C PHE A 293 -42.52 11.98 38.91
N ALA A 294 -42.07 10.76 39.21
CA ALA A 294 -42.42 10.07 40.44
C ALA A 294 -41.95 10.82 41.70
N ALA A 295 -40.74 11.37 41.69
CA ALA A 295 -40.19 12.15 42.81
C ALA A 295 -41.01 13.43 43.12
N ILE A 296 -41.65 14.03 42.11
CA ILE A 296 -42.52 15.20 42.28
C ILE A 296 -43.95 14.78 42.62
N ALA A 297 -44.48 13.78 41.91
CA ALA A 297 -45.89 13.38 42.03
C ALA A 297 -46.17 12.62 43.33
N LEU A 298 -45.26 11.77 43.81
CA LEU A 298 -45.50 10.95 45.01
C LEU A 298 -45.68 11.81 46.28
N PRO A 299 -44.81 12.78 46.60
CA PRO A 299 -45.02 13.65 47.77
C PRO A 299 -46.29 14.49 47.65
N ALA A 300 -46.61 15.00 46.46
CA ALA A 300 -47.82 15.77 46.21
C ALA A 300 -49.10 14.92 46.36
N TYR A 301 -49.06 13.66 45.92
CA TYR A 301 -50.15 12.72 46.12
C TYR A 301 -50.31 12.35 47.60
N GLN A 302 -49.20 12.07 48.29
CA GLN A 302 -49.23 11.79 49.73
C GLN A 302 -49.82 12.98 50.50
N SER A 303 -49.36 14.21 50.24
CA SER A 303 -49.89 15.40 50.91
C SER A 303 -51.39 15.59 50.64
N ALA A 304 -51.87 15.36 49.41
CA ALA A 304 -53.30 15.41 49.10
C ALA A 304 -54.10 14.36 49.89
N LEU A 305 -53.58 13.14 50.06
CA LEU A 305 -54.22 12.11 50.88
C LEU A 305 -54.28 12.48 52.37
N TRP A 306 -53.23 13.11 52.92
CA TRP A 306 -53.22 13.57 54.32
C TRP A 306 -54.23 14.70 54.61
N HIS A 307 -54.65 15.46 53.60
CA HIS A 307 -55.55 16.62 53.73
C HIS A 307 -56.97 16.34 53.23
N ALA A 308 -57.28 15.12 52.80
CA ALA A 308 -58.64 14.74 52.39
C ALA A 308 -59.57 14.69 53.62
N PRO A 309 -60.70 15.42 53.65
CA PRO A 309 -61.65 15.32 54.75
C PRO A 309 -62.28 13.92 54.74
N PHE A 310 -62.22 13.24 55.89
CA PHE A 310 -62.90 11.98 56.15
C PHE A 310 -64.42 12.16 56.20
#